data_AF-A0A955TPW2-F1
#
_entry.id   AF-A0A955TPW2-F1
#
_cell.length_a   1.000
_cell.length_b   1.000
_cell.length_c   1.000
_cell.angle_alpha   90.00
_cell.angle_beta   90.00
_cell.angle_gamma   90.00
#
_symmetry.space_group_name_H-M   'P 1'
#
loop_
_entity.id
_entity.type
_entity.pdbx_description
1 polymer ?
#
loop_
_entity_poly.entity_id
_entity_poly.type
_entity_poly.pdbx_seq_one_letter_code
_entity_poly.pdbx_strand_id
1 'polypeptide(L)'
;FLSKASKLEDVKVVYSHPHAIAQCRNWLETNLLAVPIAEEPSTARAAERCVHDHSAGAIASELAAQLYGLTILRARIEDNVNNFTRFLVLSQKGAERTGRDKTSIIVSAKDRVGALYDLIRPFSSFGINMTKIESRPTRKKVWEY
;
A
#
# COMPACT_ATOMS: atom_id res chain seq x y z
N PHE A 1 -1.54 14.39 6.66
CA PHE A 1 -2.25 15.51 6.01
C PHE A 1 -1.29 16.66 5.77
N LEU A 2 -1.11 17.02 4.50
CA LEU A 2 -0.12 18.00 4.04
C LEU A 2 -0.82 19.22 3.44
N SER A 3 -0.25 20.41 3.56
CA SER A 3 -0.75 21.61 2.89
C SER A 3 0.29 22.72 2.86
N LYS A 4 0.09 23.73 2.01
CA LYS A 4 0.74 25.05 2.08
C LYS A 4 -0.01 26.03 2.99
N ALA A 5 -1.24 25.71 3.38
CA ALA A 5 -2.00 26.45 4.37
C ALA A 5 -1.29 26.43 5.74
N SER A 6 -1.50 27.46 6.54
CA SER A 6 -0.96 27.53 7.90
C SER A 6 -1.83 26.79 8.91
N LYS A 7 -3.14 26.78 8.70
CA LYS A 7 -4.12 26.09 9.55
C LYS A 7 -4.97 25.13 8.74
N LEU A 8 -5.53 24.14 9.43
CA LEU A 8 -6.40 23.16 8.80
C LEU A 8 -7.71 23.79 8.30
N GLU A 9 -8.20 24.81 8.99
CA GLU A 9 -9.41 25.58 8.67
C GLU A 9 -9.32 26.32 7.32
N ASP A 10 -8.11 26.64 6.86
CA ASP A 10 -7.88 27.36 5.61
C ASP A 10 -7.98 26.43 4.38
N VAL A 11 -8.10 25.12 4.60
CA VAL A 11 -8.16 24.13 3.54
C VAL A 11 -9.56 24.05 2.96
N LYS A 12 -9.66 24.26 1.65
CA LYS A 12 -10.91 24.32 0.87
C LYS A 12 -11.12 23.11 -0.03
N VAL A 13 -10.10 22.29 -0.23
CA VAL A 13 -10.20 21.04 -1.02
C VAL A 13 -9.14 20.05 -0.53
N VAL A 14 -9.48 18.77 -0.51
CA VAL A 14 -8.55 17.67 -0.19
C VAL A 14 -8.29 16.82 -1.43
N TYR A 15 -7.03 16.58 -1.76
CA TYR A 15 -6.61 15.68 -2.83
C TYR A 15 -5.99 14.39 -2.28
N SER A 16 -6.33 13.24 -2.86
CA SER A 16 -5.55 12.01 -2.68
C SER A 16 -5.99 10.89 -3.62
N HIS A 17 -5.30 9.75 -3.55
CA HIS A 17 -5.73 8.51 -4.19
C HIS A 17 -6.97 7.92 -3.47
N PRO A 18 -7.94 7.32 -4.18
CA PRO A 18 -9.16 6.75 -3.59
C PRO A 18 -8.91 5.84 -2.37
N HIS A 19 -7.91 4.94 -2.46
CA HIS A 19 -7.53 4.10 -1.32
C HIS A 19 -7.06 4.89 -0.10
N ALA A 20 -6.29 5.96 -0.27
CA ALA A 20 -5.80 6.76 0.86
C ALA A 20 -6.93 7.59 1.49
N ILE A 21 -7.89 8.07 0.68
CA ILE A 21 -9.12 8.72 1.16
C ILE A 21 -9.92 7.74 2.02
N ALA A 22 -10.16 6.53 1.50
CA ALA A 22 -10.91 5.50 2.21
C ALA A 22 -10.23 5.05 3.51
N GLN A 23 -8.89 5.08 3.57
CA GLN A 23 -8.11 4.75 4.77
C GLN A 23 -8.06 5.87 5.81
N CYS A 24 -8.57 7.07 5.53
CA CYS A 24 -8.57 8.20 6.46
C CYS A 24 -9.98 8.79 6.65
N ARG A 25 -11.03 8.00 6.37
CA ARG A 25 -12.41 8.50 6.28
C ARG A 25 -12.88 9.05 7.62
N ASN A 26 -12.60 8.35 8.72
CA ASN A 26 -13.08 8.79 10.04
C ASN A 26 -12.46 10.13 10.42
N TRP A 27 -11.17 10.31 10.11
CA TRP A 27 -10.48 11.57 10.36
C TRP A 27 -11.04 12.70 9.51
N LEU A 28 -11.30 12.45 8.22
CA LEU A 28 -11.90 13.43 7.31
C LEU A 28 -13.31 13.84 7.75
N GLU A 29 -14.17 12.90 8.10
CA GLU A 29 -15.54 13.18 8.55
C GLU A 29 -15.56 13.94 9.88
N THR A 30 -14.59 13.69 10.76
CA THR A 30 -14.49 14.37 12.06
C THR A 30 -13.94 15.79 11.94
N ASN A 31 -12.97 16.03 11.04
CA ASN A 31 -12.20 17.27 11.02
C ASN A 31 -12.51 18.17 9.81
N LEU A 32 -12.97 17.62 8.70
CA LEU A 32 -13.10 18.28 7.39
C LEU A 32 -14.42 17.94 6.68
N LEU A 33 -15.51 17.73 7.44
CA LEU A 33 -16.80 17.26 6.91
C LEU A 33 -17.34 18.09 5.72
N ALA A 34 -17.13 19.40 5.74
CA ALA A 34 -17.62 20.33 4.72
C ALA A 34 -16.62 20.57 3.57
N VAL A 35 -15.42 19.98 3.64
CA VAL A 35 -14.38 20.22 2.63
C VAL A 35 -14.49 19.19 1.50
N PRO A 36 -14.66 19.61 0.24
CA PRO A 36 -14.73 18.69 -0.89
C PRO A 36 -13.45 17.87 -1.04
N ILE A 37 -13.61 16.61 -1.41
CA ILE A 37 -12.52 15.69 -1.68
C ILE A 37 -12.47 15.42 -3.19
N ALA A 38 -11.30 15.57 -3.79
CA ALA A 38 -11.04 15.31 -5.19
C ALA A 38 -9.99 14.19 -5.34
N GLU A 39 -10.28 13.25 -6.23
CA GLU A 39 -9.43 12.08 -6.45
C GLU A 39 -8.27 12.41 -7.40
N GLU A 40 -7.10 11.87 -7.10
CA GLU A 40 -5.89 11.95 -7.92
C GLU A 40 -5.33 10.54 -8.16
N PRO A 41 -4.59 10.31 -9.25
CA PRO A 41 -4.09 8.98 -9.60
C PRO A 41 -3.00 8.46 -8.66
N SER A 42 -2.42 9.31 -7.80
CA SER A 42 -1.51 8.89 -6.74
C SER A 42 -1.47 9.90 -5.59
N THR A 43 -1.03 9.43 -4.41
CA THR A 43 -0.79 10.30 -3.25
C THR A 43 0.33 11.31 -3.50
N ALA A 44 1.34 10.96 -4.31
CA ALA A 44 2.39 11.89 -4.72
C ALA A 44 1.85 13.00 -5.63
N ARG A 45 0.98 12.66 -6.59
CA ARG A 45 0.31 13.63 -7.47
C ARG A 45 -0.58 14.60 -6.67
N ALA A 46 -1.29 14.09 -5.67
CA ALA A 46 -2.07 14.93 -4.77
C ALA A 46 -1.21 15.94 -3.99
N ALA A 47 -0.05 15.51 -3.49
CA ALA A 47 0.90 16.41 -2.84
C ALA A 47 1.45 17.46 -3.83
N GLU A 48 1.87 17.05 -5.02
CA GLU A 48 2.33 17.95 -6.09
C GLU A 48 1.29 19.01 -6.42
N ARG A 49 0.00 18.64 -6.50
CA ARG A 49 -1.11 19.56 -6.77
C ARG A 49 -1.19 20.69 -5.74
N CYS A 50 -0.88 20.41 -4.48
CA CYS A 50 -0.92 21.38 -3.38
C CYS A 50 0.25 22.37 -3.39
N VAL A 51 1.26 22.20 -4.25
CA VAL A 51 2.44 23.10 -4.30
C VAL A 51 2.04 24.50 -4.73
N HIS A 52 1.07 24.61 -5.65
CA HIS A 52 0.65 25.88 -6.26
C HIS A 52 -0.68 26.42 -5.68
N ASP A 53 -1.35 25.65 -4.81
CA ASP A 53 -2.62 26.04 -4.21
C ASP A 53 -2.50 26.06 -2.68
N HIS A 54 -2.48 27.27 -2.13
CA HIS A 54 -2.37 27.52 -0.69
C HIS A 54 -3.62 27.15 0.11
N SER A 55 -4.73 26.88 -0.57
CA SER A 55 -5.98 26.42 0.03
C SER A 55 -6.23 24.92 -0.14
N ALA A 56 -5.30 24.20 -0.77
CA ALA A 56 -5.42 22.75 -0.96
C ALA A 56 -4.72 21.96 0.15
N GLY A 57 -5.32 20.83 0.53
CA GLY A 57 -4.71 19.83 1.38
C GLY A 57 -4.53 18.51 0.65
N ALA A 58 -3.56 17.70 1.07
CA ALA A 58 -3.32 16.37 0.53
C ALA A 58 -3.18 15.31 1.62
N ILE A 59 -3.72 14.11 1.34
CA ILE A 59 -3.36 12.90 2.08
C ILE A 59 -2.22 12.23 1.32
N ALA A 60 -1.01 12.31 1.86
CA ALA A 60 0.19 11.74 1.27
C ALA A 60 1.24 11.43 2.34
N SER A 61 2.34 10.79 1.93
CA SER A 61 3.44 10.40 2.81
C SER A 61 4.23 11.60 3.31
N GLU A 62 4.89 11.45 4.47
CA GLU A 62 5.79 12.48 5.02
C GLU A 62 6.95 12.79 4.06
N LEU A 63 7.43 11.79 3.32
CA LEU A 63 8.42 11.99 2.26
C LEU A 63 7.93 12.95 1.16
N ALA A 64 6.66 12.86 0.76
CA ALA A 64 6.09 13.79 -0.22
C ALA A 64 6.07 15.23 0.34
N ALA A 65 5.84 15.40 1.64
CA ALA A 65 5.90 16.72 2.28
C ALA A 65 7.29 17.34 2.13
N GLN A 66 8.35 16.55 2.36
CA GLN A 66 9.73 17.01 2.21
C GLN A 66 10.08 17.33 0.75
N LEU A 67 9.72 16.44 -0.18
CA LEU A 67 10.02 16.60 -1.61
C LEU A 67 9.35 17.82 -2.23
N TYR A 68 8.10 18.09 -1.84
CA TYR A 68 7.28 19.18 -2.40
C TYR A 68 7.25 20.43 -1.51
N GLY A 69 8.00 20.45 -0.41
CA GLY A 69 8.06 21.57 0.52
C GLY A 69 6.70 21.92 1.15
N LEU A 70 5.87 20.92 1.45
CA LEU A 70 4.58 21.09 2.11
C LEU A 70 4.71 20.94 3.62
N THR A 71 3.84 21.60 4.37
CA THR A 71 3.77 21.47 5.82
C THR A 71 2.87 20.29 6.20
N ILE A 72 3.33 19.47 7.16
CA ILE A 72 2.50 18.43 7.77
C ILE A 72 1.60 19.11 8.81
N LEU A 73 0.33 19.36 8.49
CA LEU A 73 -0.62 19.96 9.43
C LEU A 73 -1.07 18.96 10.50
N ARG A 74 -1.24 17.70 10.08
CA ARG A 74 -1.57 16.56 10.96
C ARG A 74 -0.90 15.30 10.44
N ALA A 75 -0.21 14.60 11.33
CA ALA A 75 0.37 13.28 11.06
C ALA A 75 -0.59 12.17 11.51
N ARG A 76 -0.38 10.96 11.01
CA ARG A 76 -1.08 9.74 11.45
C ARG A 76 -2.61 9.85 11.44
N ILE A 77 -3.17 10.20 10.28
CA ILE A 77 -4.62 10.41 10.10
C ILE A 77 -5.33 9.16 9.57
N GLU A 78 -4.61 8.06 9.40
CA GLU A 78 -5.15 6.77 8.99
C GLU A 78 -6.07 6.17 10.06
N ASP A 79 -7.15 5.55 9.60
CA ASP A 79 -8.14 4.88 10.45
C ASP A 79 -7.57 3.59 11.07
N ASN A 80 -6.62 2.94 10.39
CA ASN A 80 -5.96 1.73 10.85
C ASN A 80 -4.44 1.91 10.94
N VAL A 81 -3.94 1.96 12.17
CA VAL A 81 -2.51 2.09 12.49
C VAL A 81 -1.67 0.87 12.09
N ASN A 82 -2.30 -0.29 11.86
CA ASN A 82 -1.64 -1.52 11.44
C ASN A 82 -1.58 -1.67 9.91
N ASN A 83 -1.36 -0.57 9.19
CA ASN A 83 -1.23 -0.56 7.74
C ASN A 83 0.24 -0.72 7.32
N PHE A 84 0.64 -1.96 7.00
CA PHE A 84 2.01 -2.27 6.59
C PHE A 84 2.08 -2.65 5.11
N THR A 85 3.00 -2.04 4.38
CA THR A 85 3.34 -2.46 3.01
C THR A 85 4.62 -3.29 3.03
N ARG A 86 4.54 -4.52 2.56
CA ARG A 86 5.72 -5.40 2.42
C ARG A 86 6.39 -5.16 1.07
N PHE A 87 7.63 -4.66 1.09
CA PHE A 87 8.47 -4.50 -0.09
C PHE A 87 9.43 -5.68 -0.26
N LEU A 88 9.84 -5.95 -1.50
CA LEU A 88 10.90 -6.90 -1.85
C LEU A 88 11.99 -6.15 -2.62
N VAL A 89 13.24 -6.32 -2.21
CA VAL A 89 14.40 -5.81 -2.96
C VAL A 89 14.88 -6.92 -3.88
N LEU A 90 15.02 -6.63 -5.17
CA LEU A 90 15.42 -7.60 -6.19
C LEU A 90 16.87 -7.37 -6.61
N SER A 91 17.60 -8.46 -6.80
CA SER A 91 18.98 -8.47 -7.28
C SER A 91 19.20 -9.68 -8.19
N GLN A 92 20.10 -9.54 -9.17
CA GLN A 92 20.57 -10.68 -9.96
C GLN A 92 21.58 -11.55 -9.19
N LYS A 93 22.22 -11.01 -8.15
CA LYS A 93 23.12 -11.76 -7.29
C LYS A 93 22.31 -12.48 -6.21
N GLY A 94 22.63 -13.76 -6.00
CA GLY A 94 22.06 -14.54 -4.90
C GLY A 94 22.52 -13.98 -3.54
N ALA A 95 21.61 -14.00 -2.56
CA ALA A 95 21.97 -13.72 -1.18
C ALA A 95 22.61 -14.96 -0.53
N GLU A 96 23.56 -14.74 0.36
CA GLU A 96 24.11 -15.81 1.20
C GLU A 96 23.08 -16.26 2.25
N ARG A 97 23.22 -17.49 2.73
CA ARG A 97 22.34 -18.03 3.78
C ARG A 97 22.59 -17.32 5.09
N THR A 98 21.53 -16.85 5.74
CA THR A 98 21.60 -16.15 7.02
C THR A 98 21.10 -16.99 8.20
N GLY A 99 20.47 -18.14 7.94
CA GLY A 99 19.83 -18.98 8.95
C GLY A 99 18.45 -18.47 9.38
N ARG A 100 18.03 -17.29 8.91
CA ARG A 100 16.67 -16.74 9.06
C ARG A 100 16.14 -16.30 7.70
N ASP A 101 16.22 -17.24 6.76
CA ASP A 101 15.94 -16.99 5.37
C ASP A 101 14.45 -17.21 5.04
N LYS A 102 13.93 -16.44 4.10
CA LYS A 102 12.60 -16.64 3.53
C LYS A 102 12.73 -16.90 2.04
N THR A 103 12.27 -18.06 1.60
CA THR A 103 12.24 -18.44 0.19
C THR A 103 10.87 -18.13 -0.40
N SER A 104 10.83 -17.56 -1.59
CA SER A 104 9.61 -17.37 -2.37
C SER A 104 9.75 -18.11 -3.69
N ILE A 105 8.79 -18.97 -4.01
CA ILE A 105 8.77 -19.77 -5.23
C ILE A 105 7.43 -19.57 -5.94
N ILE A 106 7.46 -19.70 -7.26
CA ILE A 106 6.26 -19.84 -8.08
C ILE A 106 6.28 -21.25 -8.62
N VAL A 107 5.16 -21.95 -8.46
CA VAL A 107 5.00 -23.35 -8.83
C VAL A 107 3.67 -23.48 -9.56
N SER A 108 3.65 -24.32 -10.59
CA SER A 108 2.43 -24.61 -11.36
C SER A 108 1.95 -26.03 -11.09
N ALA A 109 0.65 -26.21 -10.94
CA ALA A 109 0.03 -27.53 -10.83
C ALA A 109 -1.11 -27.70 -11.83
N LYS A 110 -1.30 -28.92 -12.31
CA LYS A 110 -2.51 -29.26 -13.08
C LYS A 110 -3.72 -29.11 -12.17
N ASP A 111 -4.79 -28.51 -12.67
CA ASP A 111 -6.04 -28.42 -11.93
C ASP A 111 -6.65 -29.81 -11.77
N ARG A 112 -6.60 -30.30 -10.53
CA ARG A 112 -7.20 -31.56 -10.11
C ARG A 112 -7.49 -31.50 -8.62
N VAL A 113 -8.44 -32.31 -8.19
CA VAL A 113 -8.73 -32.50 -6.77
C VAL A 113 -7.43 -32.90 -6.04
N GLY A 114 -7.14 -32.20 -4.94
CA GLY A 114 -5.95 -32.42 -4.12
C GLY A 114 -4.64 -31.79 -4.63
N ALA A 115 -4.63 -31.08 -5.76
CA ALA A 115 -3.40 -30.50 -6.31
C ALA A 115 -2.65 -29.60 -5.32
N LEU A 116 -3.35 -28.69 -4.64
CA LEU A 116 -2.76 -27.80 -3.64
C LEU A 116 -2.24 -28.59 -2.42
N TYR A 117 -3.00 -29.59 -1.97
CA TYR A 117 -2.63 -30.44 -0.84
C TYR A 117 -1.32 -31.17 -1.13
N ASP A 118 -1.23 -31.83 -2.28
CA ASP A 118 -0.01 -32.55 -2.69
C ASP A 118 1.19 -31.62 -2.81
N LEU A 119 0.95 -30.37 -3.22
CA LEU A 119 1.99 -29.36 -3.38
C LEU A 119 2.53 -28.85 -2.03
N ILE A 120 1.67 -28.63 -1.04
CA ILE A 120 2.09 -28.09 0.26
C ILE A 120 2.51 -29.18 1.27
N ARG A 121 2.06 -30.43 1.06
CA ARG A 121 2.35 -31.56 1.95
C ARG A 121 3.84 -31.72 2.28
N PRO A 122 4.79 -31.62 1.32
CA PRO A 122 6.22 -31.75 1.62
C PRO A 122 6.72 -30.72 2.64
N PHE A 123 6.25 -29.47 2.61
CA PHE A 123 6.69 -28.44 3.55
C PHE A 123 6.39 -28.86 5.00
N SER A 124 5.19 -29.38 5.25
CA SER A 124 4.82 -29.92 6.56
C SER A 124 5.68 -31.12 6.96
N SER A 125 5.87 -32.09 6.04
CA SER A 125 6.69 -33.28 6.29
C SER A 125 8.15 -32.96 6.65
N PHE A 126 8.69 -31.85 6.15
CA PHE A 126 10.04 -31.37 6.46
C PHE A 126 10.09 -30.30 7.58
N GLY A 127 8.96 -29.99 8.24
CA GLY A 127 8.91 -28.98 9.30
C GLY A 127 9.16 -27.55 8.81
N ILE A 128 8.90 -27.26 7.53
CA ILE A 128 9.11 -25.96 6.91
C ILE A 128 7.85 -25.11 7.05
N ASN A 129 7.97 -23.98 7.76
CA ASN A 129 6.86 -23.05 7.94
C ASN A 129 6.56 -22.23 6.66
N MET A 130 5.28 -22.11 6.31
CA MET A 130 4.82 -21.27 5.20
C MET A 130 4.22 -19.96 5.73
N THR A 131 4.65 -18.82 5.16
CA THR A 131 4.18 -17.49 5.61
C THR A 131 3.29 -16.76 4.60
N LYS A 132 3.09 -17.35 3.42
CA LYS A 132 2.22 -16.80 2.36
C LYS A 132 1.89 -17.90 1.36
N ILE A 133 0.63 -17.97 0.95
CA ILE A 133 0.16 -18.82 -0.16
C ILE A 133 -0.86 -18.01 -0.96
N GLU A 134 -0.66 -17.92 -2.26
CA GLU A 134 -1.58 -17.26 -3.19
C GLU A 134 -1.73 -18.13 -4.43
N SER A 135 -2.97 -18.53 -4.74
CA SER A 135 -3.30 -19.14 -6.03
C SER A 135 -3.58 -18.05 -7.06
N ARG A 136 -3.06 -18.19 -8.28
CA ARG A 136 -3.40 -17.31 -9.41
C ARG A 136 -3.63 -18.17 -10.64
N PRO A 137 -4.73 -17.96 -11.39
CA PRO A 137 -4.95 -18.69 -12.63
C PRO A 137 -3.85 -18.34 -13.65
N THR A 138 -3.29 -19.35 -14.31
CA THR A 138 -2.31 -19.09 -15.37
C THR A 138 -3.02 -18.53 -16.61
N ARG A 139 -2.46 -17.47 -17.21
CA ARG A 139 -2.95 -16.92 -18.48
C ARG A 139 -2.49 -17.73 -19.70
N LYS A 140 -1.65 -18.75 -19.51
CA LYS A 140 -1.00 -19.51 -20.59
C LYS A 140 -1.74 -20.79 -20.96
N LYS A 141 -2.47 -21.41 -20.03
CA LYS A 141 -3.27 -22.61 -20.27
C LYS A 141 -4.54 -22.60 -19.42
N VAL A 142 -5.65 -22.98 -20.02
CA VAL A 142 -6.92 -23.16 -19.32
C VAL A 142 -6.76 -24.30 -18.31
N TRP A 143 -7.21 -24.11 -17.07
CA TRP A 143 -7.16 -25.12 -15.98
C TRP A 143 -5.75 -25.48 -15.47
N GLU A 144 -4.83 -24.51 -15.52
CA GLU A 144 -3.56 -24.57 -14.77
C GLU A 144 -3.45 -23.35 -13.85
N TYR A 145 -2.94 -23.57 -12.65
CA TYR A 145 -2.68 -22.57 -11.62
C TYR A 145 -1.20 -22.53 -11.28
#